data_AF-A0A183F6E9-F1
#
_entry.id   AF-A0A183F6E9-F1
#
_cell.length_a   1.000
_cell.length_b   1.000
_cell.length_c   1.000
_cell.angle_alpha   90.00
_cell.angle_beta   90.00
_cell.angle_gamma   90.00
#
_symmetry.space_group_name_H-M   'P 1'
#
loop_
_entity.id
_entity.type
_entity.pdbx_description
1 polymer ?
#
loop_
_entity_poly.entity_id
_entity_poly.type
_entity_poly.pdbx_seq_one_letter_code
_entity_poly.pdbx_strand_id
1 'polypeptide(L)'
;MLPSSFFVVLFLIRRLSSAADISGPLSDDFQQWLVKNGYQDDNFVRADYGTQGSYGGLAGNIVHTPVIFIHGNSDAALHVSSTATGWPNTIQYFMDKGYTQAELYATSWGDTNTKNAPTRTHNCNDLQRLRRFVQAVLAYTGAAKVSLITHSMGVTLGRKIIKGGAVSGNDGKSLLKLQHC
;
A
#
# COMPACT_ATOMS: atom_id res chain seq x y z
N MET A 1 28.41 -53.99 38.60
CA MET A 1 28.81 -52.90 37.68
C MET A 1 27.78 -52.86 36.56
N LEU A 2 26.86 -51.89 36.58
CA LEU A 2 25.85 -51.66 35.53
C LEU A 2 26.15 -50.30 34.92
N PRO A 3 26.18 -50.14 33.58
CA PRO A 3 26.50 -48.86 32.97
C PRO A 3 25.24 -47.99 32.88
N SER A 4 25.33 -46.78 33.42
CA SER A 4 24.28 -45.76 33.35
C SER A 4 24.13 -45.27 31.91
N SER A 5 22.95 -45.47 31.33
CA SER A 5 22.60 -44.92 30.02
C SER A 5 22.20 -43.44 30.15
N PHE A 6 22.92 -42.56 29.47
CA PHE A 6 22.60 -41.14 29.37
C PHE A 6 21.53 -40.93 28.28
N PHE A 7 20.33 -40.48 28.66
CA PHE A 7 19.31 -40.00 27.73
C PHE A 7 19.62 -38.54 27.37
N VAL A 8 19.93 -38.27 26.10
CA VAL A 8 20.04 -36.90 25.56
C VAL A 8 18.64 -36.46 25.12
N VAL A 9 18.04 -35.54 25.86
CA VAL A 9 16.77 -34.90 25.49
C VAL A 9 17.07 -33.76 24.52
N LEU A 10 16.73 -33.95 23.25
CA LEU A 10 16.88 -32.93 22.21
C LEU A 10 15.70 -31.94 22.29
N PHE A 11 15.93 -30.77 22.90
CA PHE A 11 14.95 -29.69 22.91
C PHE A 11 14.88 -29.04 21.52
N LEU A 12 13.84 -29.38 20.74
CA LEU A 12 13.45 -28.64 19.55
C LEU A 12 12.93 -27.26 19.97
N ILE A 13 13.82 -26.26 19.95
CA ILE A 13 13.44 -24.85 20.09
C ILE A 13 12.68 -24.46 18.81
N ARG A 14 11.34 -24.54 18.85
CA ARG A 14 10.50 -23.86 17.86
C ARG A 14 10.69 -22.36 18.05
N ARG A 15 11.38 -21.69 17.10
CA ARG A 15 11.37 -20.23 17.03
C ARG A 15 9.93 -19.78 16.78
N LEU A 16 9.27 -19.27 17.80
CA LEU A 16 8.07 -18.45 17.65
C LEU A 16 8.53 -17.18 16.94
N SER A 17 8.38 -17.14 15.61
CA SER A 17 8.50 -15.89 14.88
C SER A 17 7.23 -15.12 15.20
N SER A 18 7.34 -14.04 15.98
CA SER A 18 6.27 -13.05 16.06
C SER A 18 6.00 -12.60 14.62
N ALA A 19 4.74 -12.64 14.17
CA ALA A 19 4.39 -11.90 12.97
C ALA A 19 4.82 -10.46 13.21
N ALA A 20 5.69 -9.92 12.35
CA ALA A 20 6.01 -8.51 12.43
C ALA A 20 4.72 -7.73 12.17
N ASP A 21 4.40 -6.76 13.01
CA ASP A 21 3.22 -5.93 12.78
C ASP A 21 3.36 -5.25 11.42
N ILE A 22 2.33 -5.38 10.59
CA ILE A 22 2.25 -4.67 9.30
C ILE A 22 2.15 -3.18 9.60
N SER A 23 3.28 -2.50 9.48
CA SER A 23 3.43 -1.08 9.76
C SER A 23 4.10 -0.39 8.60
N GLY A 24 3.64 0.82 8.33
CA GLY A 24 4.30 1.75 7.44
C GLY A 24 5.26 2.68 8.20
N PRO A 25 5.55 3.87 7.63
CA PRO A 25 5.08 4.35 6.32
C PRO A 25 5.75 3.61 5.15
N LEU A 26 5.67 4.13 3.93
CA LEU A 26 6.58 3.73 2.84
C LEU A 26 8.03 3.66 3.36
N SER A 27 8.80 2.67 2.92
CA SER A 27 10.19 2.55 3.39
C SER A 27 11.05 3.73 2.93
N ASP A 28 12.13 3.98 3.67
CA ASP A 28 13.03 5.11 3.41
C ASP A 28 13.63 5.08 2.00
N ASP A 29 13.95 3.89 1.48
CA ASP A 29 14.44 3.72 0.11
C ASP A 29 13.45 4.27 -0.93
N PHE A 30 12.16 3.96 -0.75
CA PHE A 30 11.15 4.35 -1.71
C PHE A 30 10.84 5.83 -1.56
N GLN A 31 10.81 6.36 -0.33
CA GLN A 31 10.68 7.80 -0.10
C GLN A 31 11.83 8.59 -0.75
N GLN A 32 13.08 8.15 -0.61
CA GLN A 32 14.23 8.80 -1.25
C GLN A 32 14.13 8.71 -2.78
N TRP A 33 13.71 7.56 -3.32
CA TRP A 33 13.49 7.40 -4.75
C TRP A 33 12.38 8.33 -5.26
N LEU A 34 11.27 8.47 -4.52
CA LEU A 34 10.16 9.37 -4.88
C LEU A 34 10.64 10.82 -4.99
N VAL A 35 11.41 11.30 -4.00
CA VAL A 35 11.99 12.65 -4.03
C VAL A 35 12.89 12.84 -5.24
N LYS A 36 13.78 11.88 -5.52
CA LYS A 36 14.70 11.94 -6.68
C LYS A 36 13.98 11.93 -8.03
N ASN A 37 12.77 11.39 -8.10
CA ASN A 37 12.01 11.21 -9.33
C ASN A 37 10.81 12.16 -9.47
N GLY A 38 10.78 13.26 -8.68
CA GLY A 38 9.79 14.33 -8.87
C GLY A 38 8.40 14.02 -8.28
N TYR A 39 8.34 13.17 -7.24
CA TYR A 39 7.12 12.83 -6.51
C TYR A 39 7.08 13.41 -5.08
N GLN A 40 7.99 14.31 -4.72
CA GLN A 40 8.07 14.87 -3.36
C GLN A 40 6.79 15.59 -2.92
N ASP A 41 6.06 16.20 -3.86
CA ASP A 41 4.87 17.00 -3.57
C ASP A 41 3.57 16.17 -3.54
N ASP A 42 3.63 14.89 -3.92
CA ASP A 42 2.44 14.02 -3.98
C ASP A 42 2.00 13.50 -2.61
N ASN A 43 2.80 13.67 -1.56
CA ASN A 43 2.48 13.25 -0.19
C ASN A 43 2.01 11.77 -0.09
N PHE A 44 2.69 10.83 -0.77
CA PHE A 44 2.32 9.40 -0.70
C PHE A 44 2.51 8.76 0.67
N VAL A 45 3.42 9.31 1.48
CA VAL A 45 3.72 8.84 2.84
C VAL A 45 2.51 8.96 3.76
N ARG A 46 1.70 10.02 3.60
CA ARG A 46 0.58 10.34 4.50
C ARG A 46 1.01 10.36 5.97
N ALA A 47 2.03 11.17 6.23
CA ALA A 47 2.62 11.33 7.57
C ALA A 47 1.61 11.83 8.62
N ASP A 48 0.50 12.42 8.19
CA ASP A 48 -0.64 12.77 9.03
C ASP A 48 -1.30 11.57 9.72
N TYR A 49 -1.05 10.34 9.23
CA TYR A 49 -1.44 9.09 9.85
C TYR A 49 -0.27 8.32 10.48
N GLY A 50 0.87 8.96 10.75
CA GLY A 50 2.03 8.30 11.33
C GLY A 50 2.46 7.07 10.52
N THR A 51 2.49 5.89 11.16
CA THR A 51 2.86 4.64 10.49
C THR A 51 1.71 3.95 9.77
N GLN A 52 0.48 4.50 9.82
CA GLN A 52 -0.71 3.88 9.23
C GLN A 52 -1.07 4.44 7.84
N GLY A 53 -0.43 5.53 7.41
CA GLY A 53 -0.83 6.27 6.21
C GLY A 53 -0.45 5.63 4.89
N SER A 54 0.52 4.73 4.89
CA SER A 54 1.06 4.11 3.68
C SER A 54 1.83 2.83 4.00
N TYR A 55 2.10 2.01 2.99
CA TYR A 55 2.89 0.79 3.12
C TYR A 55 3.58 0.46 1.79
N GLY A 56 4.78 -0.11 1.84
CA GLY A 56 5.52 -0.62 0.68
C GLY A 56 6.90 0.00 0.48
N GLY A 57 7.69 -0.66 -0.37
CA GLY A 57 9.06 -0.26 -0.70
C GLY A 57 10.05 -1.43 -0.61
N LEU A 58 11.30 -1.26 -1.05
CA LEU A 58 12.22 -2.37 -1.32
C LEU A 58 12.78 -2.99 -0.03
N ALA A 59 12.04 -3.94 0.53
CA ALA A 59 12.54 -4.91 1.50
C ALA A 59 12.32 -6.34 0.95
N GLY A 60 13.21 -6.77 0.05
CA GLY A 60 13.17 -8.10 -0.59
C GLY A 60 13.39 -8.06 -2.10
N ASN A 61 13.26 -9.23 -2.74
CA ASN A 61 13.28 -9.36 -4.20
C ASN A 61 11.86 -9.25 -4.76
N ILE A 62 11.71 -8.62 -5.93
CA ILE A 62 10.46 -8.58 -6.68
C ILE A 62 10.42 -9.78 -7.62
N VAL A 63 9.61 -10.77 -7.31
CA VAL A 63 9.43 -12.02 -8.07
C VAL A 63 7.98 -12.24 -8.52
N HIS A 64 7.03 -11.54 -7.89
CA HIS A 64 5.62 -11.47 -8.22
C HIS A 64 5.26 -10.15 -8.92
N THR A 65 4.07 -10.09 -9.51
CA THR A 65 3.51 -8.81 -9.98
C THR A 65 3.17 -7.93 -8.77
N PRO A 66 3.68 -6.70 -8.67
CA PRO A 66 3.39 -5.83 -7.55
C PRO A 66 1.88 -5.54 -7.42
N VAL A 67 1.40 -5.48 -6.19
CA VAL A 67 0.00 -5.26 -5.83
C VAL A 67 -0.15 -3.88 -5.21
N ILE A 68 -1.12 -3.11 -5.71
CA ILE A 68 -1.49 -1.80 -5.17
C ILE A 68 -2.88 -1.88 -4.57
N PHE A 69 -3.01 -1.51 -3.30
CA PHE A 69 -4.26 -1.48 -2.57
C PHE A 69 -4.88 -0.08 -2.58
N ILE A 70 -6.16 0.03 -2.94
CA ILE A 70 -6.91 1.30 -2.91
C ILE A 70 -8.15 1.12 -2.02
N HIS A 71 -8.11 1.73 -0.84
CA HIS A 71 -9.17 1.64 0.16
C HIS A 71 -10.44 2.41 -0.23
N GLY A 72 -11.51 2.19 0.53
CA GLY A 72 -12.81 2.82 0.35
C GLY A 72 -12.92 4.22 0.97
N ASN A 73 -14.10 4.82 0.86
CA ASN A 73 -14.39 6.12 1.46
C ASN A 73 -14.28 6.06 2.99
N SER A 74 -13.64 7.06 3.62
CA SER A 74 -13.40 7.14 5.09
C SER A 74 -12.49 6.07 5.68
N ASP A 75 -11.68 5.41 4.85
CA ASP A 75 -10.74 4.37 5.27
C ASP A 75 -9.28 4.85 5.12
N ALA A 76 -8.31 3.98 5.37
CA ALA A 76 -6.88 4.27 5.25
C ALA A 76 -6.10 3.11 4.62
N ALA A 77 -4.82 3.30 4.34
CA ALA A 77 -3.91 2.25 3.87
C ALA A 77 -3.78 1.12 4.90
N LEU A 78 -3.52 1.47 6.16
CA LEU A 78 -3.44 0.54 7.29
C LEU A 78 -4.46 0.91 8.37
N HIS A 79 -4.50 0.12 9.44
CA HIS A 79 -5.49 0.26 10.51
C HIS A 79 -5.29 1.55 11.32
N VAL A 80 -6.23 2.50 11.19
CA VAL A 80 -6.26 3.76 11.97
C VAL A 80 -7.33 3.70 13.07
N SER A 81 -8.46 3.05 12.82
CA SER A 81 -9.57 2.93 13.78
C SER A 81 -10.47 1.75 13.47
N SER A 82 -11.50 1.52 14.28
CA SER A 82 -12.53 0.50 14.02
C SER A 82 -13.31 0.72 12.73
N THR A 83 -13.35 1.95 12.20
CA THR A 83 -14.03 2.29 10.94
C THR A 83 -13.06 2.48 9.77
N ALA A 84 -11.76 2.64 10.04
CA ALA A 84 -10.70 2.75 9.05
C ALA A 84 -9.71 1.61 9.26
N THR A 85 -10.09 0.43 8.79
CA THR A 85 -9.39 -0.83 9.07
C THR A 85 -8.19 -1.07 8.17
N GLY A 86 -8.19 -0.47 6.98
CA GLY A 86 -7.14 -0.63 5.96
C GLY A 86 -6.88 -2.08 5.54
N TRP A 87 -5.65 -2.33 5.09
CA TRP A 87 -5.24 -3.59 4.46
C TRP A 87 -4.31 -4.52 5.26
N PRO A 88 -4.03 -4.37 6.57
CA PRO A 88 -2.99 -5.18 7.23
C PRO A 88 -3.25 -6.69 7.16
N ASN A 89 -4.51 -7.13 7.29
CA ASN A 89 -4.87 -8.55 7.17
C ASN A 89 -4.63 -9.09 5.75
N THR A 90 -4.92 -8.28 4.73
CA THR A 90 -4.70 -8.68 3.34
C THR A 90 -3.21 -8.68 3.01
N ILE A 91 -2.46 -7.68 3.46
CA ILE A 91 -1.00 -7.64 3.32
C ILE A 91 -0.37 -8.86 3.98
N GLN A 92 -0.75 -9.17 5.22
CA GLN A 92 -0.27 -10.35 5.92
C GLN A 92 -0.58 -11.64 5.14
N TYR A 93 -1.80 -11.78 4.60
CA TYR A 93 -2.15 -12.92 3.77
C TYR A 93 -1.23 -13.07 2.54
N PHE A 94 -0.90 -11.97 1.86
CA PHE A 94 0.04 -12.02 0.73
C PHE A 94 1.45 -12.41 1.19
N MET A 95 1.92 -11.89 2.34
CA MET A 95 3.21 -12.26 2.91
C MET A 95 3.28 -13.74 3.28
N ASP A 96 2.20 -14.31 3.82
CA ASP A 96 2.06 -15.75 4.10
C ASP A 96 2.08 -16.60 2.82
N LYS A 97 1.85 -15.98 1.66
CA LYS A 97 1.93 -16.60 0.32
C LYS A 97 3.24 -16.30 -0.40
N GLY A 98 4.24 -15.76 0.30
CA GLY A 98 5.58 -15.55 -0.23
C GLY A 98 5.79 -14.20 -0.92
N TYR A 99 4.82 -13.28 -0.83
CA TYR A 99 5.06 -11.89 -1.22
C TYR A 99 5.95 -11.20 -0.19
N THR A 100 6.68 -10.19 -0.63
CA THR A 100 7.46 -9.32 0.25
C THR A 100 6.91 -7.90 0.23
N GLN A 101 7.36 -7.07 1.17
CA GLN A 101 7.02 -5.64 1.18
C GLN A 101 7.43 -4.93 -0.12
N ALA A 102 8.46 -5.43 -0.82
CA ALA A 102 8.87 -4.95 -2.15
C ALA A 102 7.79 -5.11 -3.23
N GLU A 103 6.70 -5.82 -2.95
CA GLU A 103 5.67 -6.17 -3.92
C GLU A 103 4.28 -5.71 -3.50
N LEU A 104 4.13 -5.07 -2.33
CA LEU A 104 2.85 -4.73 -1.73
C LEU A 104 2.82 -3.23 -1.38
N TYR A 105 1.88 -2.48 -1.96
CA TYR A 105 1.88 -1.02 -1.90
C TYR A 105 0.51 -0.46 -1.55
N ALA A 106 0.47 0.52 -0.65
CA ALA A 106 -0.74 1.25 -0.28
C ALA A 106 -0.42 2.71 0.09
N THR A 107 -1.33 3.63 -0.22
CA THR A 107 -1.30 5.02 0.27
C THR A 107 -2.72 5.49 0.55
N SER A 108 -2.94 6.17 1.67
CA SER A 108 -4.27 6.70 1.99
C SER A 108 -4.66 7.86 1.07
N TRP A 109 -5.92 7.95 0.67
CA TRP A 109 -6.53 9.10 -0.02
C TRP A 109 -7.66 9.68 0.83
N GLY A 110 -7.89 11.00 0.74
CA GLY A 110 -8.83 11.69 1.63
C GLY A 110 -8.52 11.50 3.12
N ASP A 111 -9.53 11.74 3.95
CA ASP A 111 -9.46 11.56 5.40
C ASP A 111 -10.35 10.40 5.91
N THR A 112 -10.17 9.96 7.15
CA THR A 112 -10.90 8.84 7.78
C THR A 112 -12.19 9.26 8.49
N ASN A 113 -12.57 10.55 8.48
CA ASN A 113 -13.78 11.02 9.15
C ASN A 113 -15.03 10.56 8.39
N THR A 114 -15.80 9.67 8.98
CA THR A 114 -17.03 9.14 8.37
C THR A 114 -18.10 10.20 8.13
N LYS A 115 -18.08 11.32 8.86
CA LYS A 115 -19.02 12.44 8.66
C LYS A 115 -18.83 13.13 7.31
N ASN A 116 -17.62 13.08 6.73
CA ASN A 116 -17.32 13.64 5.43
C ASN A 116 -17.64 12.66 4.28
N ALA A 117 -18.04 11.43 4.57
CA ALA A 117 -18.33 10.43 3.54
C ALA A 117 -19.31 10.91 2.45
N PRO A 118 -20.42 11.63 2.76
CA PRO A 118 -21.37 12.08 1.75
C PRO A 118 -20.84 13.21 0.83
N THR A 119 -19.81 13.94 1.26
CA THR A 119 -19.29 15.09 0.50
C THR A 119 -18.09 14.73 -0.39
N ARG A 120 -17.48 13.55 -0.17
CA ARG A 120 -16.34 13.08 -0.97
C ARG A 120 -16.81 12.63 -2.35
N THR A 121 -16.10 13.10 -3.37
CA THR A 121 -16.36 12.81 -4.78
C THR A 121 -15.05 12.44 -5.49
N HIS A 122 -15.15 12.05 -6.75
CA HIS A 122 -14.00 11.81 -7.64
C HIS A 122 -13.36 13.14 -8.06
N ASN A 123 -12.61 13.76 -7.14
CA ASN A 123 -11.94 15.02 -7.38
C ASN A 123 -10.62 14.83 -8.17
N CYS A 124 -10.13 15.92 -8.77
CA CYS A 124 -8.93 15.91 -9.59
C CYS A 124 -7.69 15.56 -8.78
N ASN A 125 -7.54 16.15 -7.60
CA ASN A 125 -6.36 15.99 -6.76
C ASN A 125 -6.13 14.53 -6.35
N ASP A 126 -7.16 13.86 -5.83
CA ASP A 126 -7.09 12.46 -5.41
C ASP A 126 -6.83 11.54 -6.61
N LEU A 127 -7.51 11.77 -7.74
CA LEU A 127 -7.34 10.96 -8.95
C LEU A 127 -5.96 11.12 -9.57
N GLN A 128 -5.43 12.34 -9.63
CA GLN A 128 -4.09 12.62 -10.14
C GLN A 128 -3.03 11.99 -9.22
N ARG A 129 -3.16 12.20 -7.91
CA ARG A 129 -2.26 11.64 -6.91
C ARG A 129 -2.25 10.11 -6.95
N LEU A 130 -3.42 9.47 -6.92
CA LEU A 130 -3.51 8.00 -6.99
C LEU A 130 -2.97 7.45 -8.32
N ARG A 131 -3.21 8.13 -9.43
CA ARG A 131 -2.62 7.75 -10.73
C ARG A 131 -1.10 7.85 -10.70
N ARG A 132 -0.56 8.94 -10.15
CA ARG A 132 0.89 9.13 -9.99
C ARG A 132 1.49 8.09 -9.05
N PHE A 133 0.77 7.65 -8.02
CA PHE A 133 1.22 6.55 -7.16
C PHE A 133 1.37 5.25 -7.93
N VAL A 134 0.40 4.90 -8.79
CA VAL A 134 0.50 3.72 -9.68
C VAL A 134 1.71 3.81 -10.61
N GLN A 135 1.96 4.99 -11.19
CA GLN A 135 3.12 5.22 -12.06
C GLN A 135 4.44 5.13 -11.28
N ALA A 136 4.49 5.67 -10.07
CA ALA A 136 5.65 5.59 -9.20
C ALA A 136 5.98 4.14 -8.84
N VAL A 137 4.99 3.33 -8.47
CA VAL A 137 5.20 1.90 -8.16
C VAL A 137 5.71 1.14 -9.39
N LEU A 138 5.12 1.34 -10.56
CA LEU A 138 5.61 0.71 -11.81
C LEU A 138 7.07 1.08 -12.09
N ALA A 139 7.41 2.36 -12.04
CA ALA A 139 8.75 2.86 -12.31
C ALA A 139 9.76 2.43 -11.24
N TYR A 140 9.35 2.38 -9.97
CA TYR A 140 10.20 2.00 -8.86
C TYR A 140 10.55 0.51 -8.86
N THR A 141 9.55 -0.33 -9.14
CA THR A 141 9.71 -1.79 -9.18
C THR A 141 10.31 -2.29 -10.49
N GLY A 142 10.26 -1.48 -11.56
CA GLY A 142 10.60 -1.91 -12.91
C GLY A 142 9.64 -2.94 -13.50
N ALA A 143 8.49 -3.18 -12.84
CA ALA A 143 7.52 -4.17 -13.29
C ALA A 143 6.77 -3.69 -14.53
N ALA A 144 6.53 -4.59 -15.49
CA ALA A 144 5.75 -4.29 -16.70
C ALA A 144 4.26 -4.03 -16.42
N LYS A 145 3.75 -4.48 -15.27
CA LYS A 145 2.35 -4.35 -14.86
C LYS A 145 2.22 -4.40 -13.33
N VAL A 146 1.08 -3.96 -12.84
CA VAL A 146 0.65 -4.06 -11.44
C VAL A 146 -0.75 -4.68 -11.35
N SER A 147 -1.06 -5.29 -10.21
CA SER A 147 -2.42 -5.71 -9.85
C SER A 147 -3.04 -4.69 -8.91
N LEU A 148 -4.27 -4.24 -9.17
CA LEU A 148 -4.99 -3.34 -8.26
C LEU A 148 -6.05 -4.12 -7.47
N ILE A 149 -5.95 -4.09 -6.15
CA ILE A 149 -6.99 -4.57 -5.23
C ILE A 149 -7.69 -3.35 -4.66
N THR A 150 -9.00 -3.28 -4.83
CA THR A 150 -9.77 -2.06 -4.52
C THR A 150 -11.05 -2.40 -3.78
N HIS A 151 -11.51 -1.48 -2.92
CA HIS A 151 -12.73 -1.66 -2.11
C HIS A 151 -13.64 -0.43 -2.18
N SER A 152 -14.96 -0.65 -2.28
CA SER A 152 -15.99 0.40 -2.22
C SER A 152 -15.70 1.57 -3.19
N MET A 153 -15.66 2.82 -2.73
CA MET A 153 -15.31 3.98 -3.57
C MET A 153 -13.91 3.87 -4.20
N GLY A 154 -13.00 3.11 -3.61
CA GLY A 154 -11.70 2.76 -4.20
C GLY A 154 -11.84 2.03 -5.55
N VAL A 155 -12.93 1.29 -5.79
CA VAL A 155 -13.19 0.62 -7.07
C VAL A 155 -13.44 1.64 -8.19
N THR A 156 -14.27 2.65 -7.92
CA THR A 156 -14.61 3.66 -8.91
C THR A 156 -13.45 4.64 -9.14
N LEU A 157 -12.68 4.98 -8.10
CA LEU A 157 -11.40 5.68 -8.21
C LEU A 157 -10.40 4.87 -9.05
N GLY A 158 -10.19 3.60 -8.70
CA GLY A 158 -9.30 2.66 -9.40
C GLY A 158 -9.62 2.56 -10.89
N ARG A 159 -10.90 2.38 -11.25
CA ARG A 159 -11.33 2.35 -12.65
C ARG A 159 -11.00 3.67 -13.36
N LYS A 160 -11.20 4.81 -12.71
CA LYS A 160 -10.95 6.13 -13.30
C LYS A 160 -9.45 6.39 -13.50
N ILE A 161 -8.61 6.05 -12.54
CA ILE A 161 -7.14 6.21 -12.69
C ILE A 161 -6.56 5.25 -13.72
N ILE A 162 -7.15 4.08 -13.98
CA ILE A 162 -6.73 3.19 -15.08
C ILE A 162 -7.16 3.78 -16.42
N LYS A 163 -8.46 4.07 -16.58
CA LYS A 163 -9.03 4.56 -17.84
C LYS A 163 -8.46 5.92 -18.26
N GLY A 164 -8.11 6.76 -17.29
CA GLY A 164 -7.63 8.12 -17.53
C GLY A 164 -8.70 9.05 -18.13
N GLY A 165 -8.24 10.00 -18.93
CA GLY A 165 -9.08 10.98 -19.62
C GLY A 165 -9.52 12.15 -18.74
N ALA A 166 -10.44 12.96 -19.25
CA ALA A 166 -10.89 14.18 -18.58
C ALA A 166 -11.58 13.86 -17.23
N VAL A 167 -11.25 14.63 -16.21
CA VAL A 167 -11.87 14.65 -14.89
C VAL A 167 -12.52 16.01 -14.70
N SER A 168 -13.72 16.01 -14.15
CA SER A 168 -14.41 17.21 -13.68
C SER A 168 -14.85 16.94 -12.27
N GLY A 169 -14.11 17.48 -11.30
CA GLY A 169 -14.35 17.36 -9.88
C GLY A 169 -14.85 18.68 -9.30
N ASN A 170 -15.19 18.66 -8.01
CA ASN A 170 -15.52 19.87 -7.25
C ASN A 170 -14.31 20.82 -7.09
N ASP A 171 -13.10 20.34 -7.35
CA ASP A 171 -11.81 21.05 -7.32
C ASP A 171 -11.34 21.49 -8.72
N GLY A 172 -12.18 21.34 -9.75
CA GLY A 172 -11.92 21.84 -11.10
C GLY A 172 -11.85 20.75 -12.17
N LYS A 173 -11.16 21.06 -13.27
CA LYS A 173 -10.99 20.14 -14.40
C LYS A 173 -9.53 19.75 -14.55
N SER A 174 -9.30 18.47 -14.79
CA SER A 174 -7.96 17.96 -15.06
C SER A 174 -7.98 16.87 -16.12
N LEU A 175 -6.81 16.55 -16.67
CA LEU A 175 -6.63 15.46 -17.62
C LEU A 175 -5.70 14.42 -17.02
N LEU A 176 -6.23 13.23 -16.75
CA LEU A 176 -5.42 12.07 -16.37
C LEU A 176 -4.78 11.51 -17.64
N LYS A 177 -3.59 12.02 -17.96
CA LYS A 177 -2.81 11.54 -19.11
C LYS A 177 -2.22 10.16 -18.78
N LEU A 178 -2.36 9.24 -19.73
CA LEU A 178 -1.41 8.14 -19.90
C LEU A 178 -0.11 8.76 -20.40
N GLN A 179 0.75 9.20 -19.47
CA GLN A 179 2.17 9.33 -19.83
C GLN A 179 2.61 7.94 -20.27
N HIS A 180 3.08 7.89 -21.51
CA HIS A 180 3.32 6.67 -22.26
C HIS A 180 4.37 5.81 -21.53
N CYS A 181 4.15 4.48 -21.52
CA CYS A 181 5.24 3.53 -21.33
C CYS A 181 6.02 3.40 -22.64
#